data_AF-A0A7X6XM33-F1
#
_entry.id   AF-A0A7X6XM33-F1
#
_cell.length_a   1.000
_cell.length_b   1.000
_cell.length_c   1.000
_cell.angle_alpha   90.00
_cell.angle_beta   90.00
_cell.angle_gamma   90.00
#
_symmetry.space_group_name_H-M   'P 1'
#
loop_
_entity.id
_entity.type
_entity.pdbx_description
1 polymer ?
#
loop_
_entity_poly.entity_id
_entity_poly.type
_entity_poly.pdbx_seq_one_letter_code
_entity_poly.pdbx_strand_id
1 'polypeptide(L)'
;MLALKILLGFAAGIAFLGLLDRFTNTRSRRLLMVSFTFLGGLFYLLEFVIPPGTGFLGWQAPNPARDNFLSPLIEQIGQVVLVIGGFAFGLGLLNLAALHGRTLLRGRPGWVNSLAFFVAMVGMTVAGLFQANSPTLRTVHRLLFEGLYQPLGASVFSILAFFITTAAYRAFRIRSGEATLMMAAAFIVMMAQVPMGMMLTDWLPTQGWLAYFRIEQVSDWLMTVLNMAALRAVGFGIGIGGLAMSLRVWLSLEKGTYFGKEM
;
A
#
# COMPACT_ATOMS: atom_id res chain seq x y z
N MET A 1 31.71 10.68 -7.51
CA MET A 1 31.65 9.20 -7.61
C MET A 1 30.23 8.64 -7.55
N LEU A 2 29.33 9.13 -6.68
CA LEU A 2 27.94 8.68 -6.58
C LEU A 2 27.12 8.90 -7.88
N ALA A 3 27.16 10.11 -8.44
CA ALA A 3 26.42 10.45 -9.66
C ALA A 3 26.84 9.59 -10.88
N LEU A 4 28.13 9.26 -10.98
CA LEU A 4 28.64 8.39 -12.05
C LEU A 4 28.13 6.94 -11.90
N LYS A 5 28.07 6.41 -10.67
CA LYS A 5 27.50 5.09 -10.40
C LYS A 5 26.01 5.03 -10.71
N ILE A 6 25.27 6.09 -10.40
CA ILE A 6 23.84 6.20 -10.71
C ILE A 6 23.62 6.24 -12.23
N LEU A 7 24.37 7.08 -12.95
CA LEU A 7 24.28 7.19 -14.41
C LEU A 7 24.67 5.88 -15.11
N LEU A 8 25.73 5.21 -14.66
CA LEU A 8 26.14 3.91 -15.19
C LEU A 8 25.10 2.82 -14.90
N GLY A 9 24.54 2.78 -13.69
CA GLY A 9 23.48 1.85 -13.33
C GLY A 9 22.20 2.06 -14.15
N PHE A 10 21.84 3.32 -14.41
CA PHE A 10 20.70 3.69 -15.24
C PHE A 10 20.92 3.30 -16.71
N ALA A 11 22.10 3.60 -17.26
CA ALA A 11 22.46 3.22 -18.63
C ALA A 11 22.52 1.71 -18.80
N ALA A 12 23.09 0.98 -17.83
CA ALA A 12 23.11 -0.49 -17.82
C ALA A 12 21.70 -1.07 -17.72
N GLY A 13 20.82 -0.49 -16.90
CA GLY A 13 19.42 -0.89 -16.79
C GLY A 13 18.64 -0.69 -18.09
N ILE A 14 18.81 0.45 -18.77
CA ILE A 14 18.21 0.70 -20.09
C ILE A 14 18.75 -0.26 -21.14
N ALA A 15 20.06 -0.49 -21.16
CA ALA A 15 20.69 -1.43 -22.09
C ALA A 15 20.19 -2.86 -21.85
N PHE A 16 20.07 -3.27 -20.58
CA PHE A 16 19.51 -4.57 -20.20
C PHE A 16 18.06 -4.71 -20.65
N LEU A 17 17.21 -3.71 -20.36
CA LEU A 17 15.80 -3.72 -20.79
C LEU A 17 15.65 -3.72 -22.31
N GLY A 18 16.47 -2.96 -23.03
CA GLY A 18 16.49 -2.92 -24.49
C GLY A 18 16.97 -4.23 -25.12
N LEU A 19 17.94 -4.90 -24.51
CA LEU A 19 18.33 -6.26 -24.90
C LEU A 19 17.21 -7.26 -24.62
N LEU A 20 16.57 -7.17 -23.45
CA LEU A 20 15.47 -8.03 -23.06
C LEU A 20 14.28 -7.88 -24.02
N ASP A 21 13.95 -6.67 -24.46
CA ASP A 21 12.90 -6.40 -25.45
C ASP A 21 13.22 -7.01 -26.82
N ARG A 22 14.48 -6.99 -27.24
CA ARG A 22 14.91 -7.60 -28.52
C ARG A 22 14.86 -9.13 -28.51
N PHE A 23 15.09 -9.77 -27.36
CA PHE A 23 15.14 -11.24 -27.26
C PHE A 23 13.84 -11.89 -26.79
N THR A 24 12.83 -11.12 -26.38
CA THR A 24 11.62 -11.68 -25.77
C THR A 24 10.39 -11.63 -26.68
N ASN A 25 10.08 -12.80 -27.26
CA ASN A 25 8.79 -13.07 -27.87
C ASN A 25 7.67 -12.95 -26.80
N THR A 26 6.43 -12.63 -27.19
CA THR A 26 5.28 -12.41 -26.26
C THR A 26 5.12 -13.55 -25.24
N ARG A 27 5.39 -14.80 -25.66
CA ARG A 27 5.37 -15.99 -24.79
C ARG A 27 6.53 -16.03 -23.78
N SER A 28 7.72 -15.57 -24.13
CA SER A 28 8.89 -15.54 -23.23
C SER A 28 8.83 -14.40 -22.22
N ARG A 29 8.34 -13.21 -22.64
CA ARG A 29 8.00 -12.12 -21.71
C ARG A 29 7.03 -12.61 -20.65
N ARG A 30 6.05 -13.39 -21.11
CA ARG A 30 5.10 -14.08 -20.27
C ARG A 30 5.83 -15.06 -19.33
N LEU A 31 6.52 -16.09 -19.79
CA LEU A 31 7.19 -17.01 -18.84
C LEU A 31 8.09 -16.32 -17.80
N LEU A 32 8.85 -15.30 -18.21
CA LEU A 32 9.67 -14.51 -17.30
C LEU A 32 8.84 -13.82 -16.21
N MET A 33 7.81 -13.03 -16.54
CA MET A 33 7.10 -12.28 -15.49
C MET A 33 6.40 -13.20 -14.49
N VAL A 34 5.76 -14.31 -14.90
CA VAL A 34 5.17 -15.25 -13.92
C VAL A 34 6.22 -15.91 -13.07
N SER A 35 7.34 -16.33 -13.65
CA SER A 35 8.43 -16.92 -12.86
C SER A 35 8.95 -15.92 -11.82
N PHE A 36 9.17 -14.66 -12.18
CA PHE A 36 9.59 -13.62 -11.23
C PHE A 36 8.55 -13.35 -10.15
N THR A 37 7.26 -13.23 -10.50
CA THR A 37 6.21 -12.98 -9.52
C THR A 37 5.99 -14.19 -8.59
N PHE A 38 6.02 -15.40 -9.13
CA PHE A 38 5.89 -16.63 -8.36
C PHE A 38 7.08 -16.82 -7.41
N LEU A 39 8.31 -16.65 -7.90
CA LEU A 39 9.51 -16.74 -7.07
C LEU A 39 9.54 -15.67 -5.98
N GLY A 40 9.11 -14.44 -6.29
CA GLY A 40 8.97 -13.38 -5.28
C GLY A 40 7.95 -13.73 -4.19
N GLY A 41 6.77 -14.24 -4.57
CA GLY A 41 5.76 -14.68 -3.61
C GLY A 41 6.23 -15.87 -2.77
N LEU A 42 6.87 -16.86 -3.40
CA LEU A 42 7.45 -18.03 -2.73
C LEU A 42 8.54 -17.61 -1.75
N PHE A 43 9.40 -16.66 -2.11
CA PHE A 43 10.45 -16.14 -1.23
C PHE A 43 9.87 -15.59 0.07
N TYR A 44 8.88 -14.69 0.00
CA TYR A 44 8.27 -14.11 1.20
C TYR A 44 7.51 -15.14 2.04
N LEU A 45 6.89 -16.14 1.40
CA LEU A 45 6.25 -17.25 2.11
C LEU A 45 7.27 -18.09 2.86
N LEU A 46 8.38 -18.45 2.23
CA LEU A 46 9.45 -19.23 2.87
C LEU A 46 10.07 -18.46 4.03
N GLU A 47 10.38 -17.17 3.82
CA GLU A 47 10.88 -16.29 4.87
C GLU A 47 9.93 -16.22 6.07
N PHE A 48 8.62 -16.19 5.84
CA PHE A 48 7.63 -16.10 6.91
C PHE A 48 7.46 -17.43 7.67
N VAL A 49 7.54 -18.57 6.99
CA VAL A 49 7.29 -19.89 7.57
C VAL A 49 8.52 -20.45 8.29
N ILE A 50 9.72 -20.11 7.81
CA ILE A 50 10.97 -20.65 8.34
C ILE A 50 11.31 -19.97 9.68
N PRO A 51 11.51 -20.75 10.76
CA PRO A 51 11.83 -20.18 12.07
C PRO A 51 13.14 -19.39 12.10
N PRO A 52 13.27 -18.39 12.99
CA PRO A 52 14.54 -17.71 13.26
C PRO A 52 15.65 -18.70 13.67
N GLY A 53 16.88 -18.39 13.28
CA GLY A 53 18.07 -19.15 13.67
C GLY A 53 18.40 -20.35 12.77
N THR A 54 17.53 -20.69 11.83
CA THR A 54 17.83 -21.71 10.81
C THR A 54 18.89 -21.19 9.83
N GLY A 55 19.94 -21.99 9.62
CA GLY A 55 20.92 -21.78 8.56
C GLY A 55 20.72 -22.72 7.39
N PHE A 56 21.21 -22.34 6.20
CA PHE A 56 21.21 -23.18 5.01
C PHE A 56 22.60 -23.21 4.39
N LEU A 57 23.14 -24.41 4.13
CA LEU A 57 24.49 -24.61 3.55
C LEU A 57 25.61 -23.83 4.28
N GLY A 58 25.54 -23.74 5.61
CA GLY A 58 26.50 -22.99 6.42
C GLY A 58 26.33 -21.47 6.41
N TRP A 59 25.34 -20.95 5.66
CA TRP A 59 24.94 -19.55 5.71
C TRP A 59 23.89 -19.33 6.79
N GLN A 60 24.11 -18.34 7.64
CA GLN A 60 23.24 -18.01 8.77
C GLN A 60 23.03 -16.50 8.81
N ALA A 61 21.86 -16.08 9.25
CA ALA A 61 21.52 -14.67 9.37
C ALA A 61 22.48 -13.96 10.34
N PRO A 62 22.81 -12.67 10.12
CA PRO A 62 23.61 -11.88 11.05
C PRO A 62 23.02 -11.83 12.47
N ASN A 63 21.69 -11.90 12.60
CA ASN A 63 20.99 -11.93 13.88
C ASN A 63 20.06 -13.15 14.00
N PRO A 64 20.59 -14.35 14.31
CA PRO A 64 19.82 -15.59 14.30
C PRO A 64 18.75 -15.67 15.40
N ALA A 65 18.72 -14.74 16.36
CA ALA A 65 17.66 -14.68 17.37
C ALA A 65 16.32 -14.19 16.82
N ARG A 66 16.34 -13.49 15.68
CA ARG A 66 15.15 -12.87 15.06
C ARG A 66 14.98 -13.27 13.60
N ASP A 67 16.09 -13.56 12.93
CA ASP A 67 16.14 -13.68 11.48
C ASP A 67 16.53 -15.09 11.06
N ASN A 68 16.12 -15.49 9.86
CA ASN A 68 16.53 -16.74 9.22
C ASN A 68 17.43 -16.45 8.02
N PHE A 69 17.89 -17.49 7.33
CA PHE A 69 18.83 -17.37 6.21
C PHE A 69 18.30 -16.64 4.95
N LEU A 70 17.03 -16.24 4.88
CA LEU A 70 16.45 -15.45 3.78
C LEU A 70 16.26 -13.98 4.18
N SER A 71 16.17 -13.66 5.47
CA SER A 71 15.90 -12.31 5.98
C SER A 71 16.86 -11.23 5.45
N PRO A 72 18.18 -11.44 5.31
CA PRO A 72 19.08 -10.40 4.81
C PRO A 72 18.83 -10.04 3.33
N LEU A 73 18.19 -10.92 2.56
CA LEU A 73 17.80 -10.63 1.18
C LEU A 73 16.61 -9.67 1.11
N ILE A 74 15.79 -9.57 2.17
CA ILE A 74 14.66 -8.63 2.22
C ILE A 74 15.14 -7.19 2.07
N GLU A 75 16.25 -6.82 2.70
CA GLU A 75 16.80 -5.46 2.59
C GLU A 75 17.17 -5.14 1.14
N GLN A 76 17.84 -6.07 0.47
CA GLN A 76 18.25 -5.92 -0.93
C GLN A 76 17.04 -5.85 -1.86
N ILE A 77 16.07 -6.75 -1.68
CA ILE A 77 14.80 -6.74 -2.42
C ILE A 77 14.07 -5.41 -2.18
N GLY A 78 14.04 -4.93 -0.94
CA GLY A 78 13.47 -3.64 -0.57
C GLY A 78 14.09 -2.47 -1.32
N GLN A 79 15.43 -2.45 -1.45
CA GLN A 79 16.12 -1.43 -2.25
C GLN A 79 15.73 -1.50 -3.73
N VAL A 80 15.62 -2.71 -4.31
CA VAL A 80 15.15 -2.87 -5.69
C VAL A 80 13.71 -2.39 -5.84
N VAL A 81 12.83 -2.70 -4.88
CA VAL A 81 11.44 -2.22 -4.87
C VAL A 81 11.37 -0.70 -4.79
N LEU A 82 12.22 -0.04 -4.00
CA LEU A 82 12.28 1.42 -3.95
C LEU A 82 12.70 2.03 -5.29
N VAL A 83 13.69 1.43 -5.97
CA VAL A 83 14.11 1.85 -7.31
C VAL A 83 12.94 1.71 -8.30
N ILE A 84 12.31 0.53 -8.35
CA ILE A 84 11.13 0.29 -9.21
C ILE A 84 10.00 1.27 -8.88
N GLY A 85 9.74 1.53 -7.60
CA GLY A 85 8.74 2.48 -7.12
C GLY A 85 9.01 3.91 -7.58
N GLY A 86 10.27 4.34 -7.58
CA GLY A 86 10.68 5.64 -8.13
C GLY A 86 10.38 5.77 -9.62
N PHE A 87 10.70 4.73 -10.41
CA PHE A 87 10.34 4.69 -11.84
C PHE A 87 8.84 4.66 -12.06
N ALA A 88 8.11 3.85 -11.28
CA ALA A 88 6.66 3.73 -11.37
C ALA A 88 5.97 5.06 -11.05
N PHE A 89 6.44 5.80 -10.06
CA PHE A 89 5.96 7.14 -9.76
C PHE A 89 6.18 8.10 -10.94
N GLY A 90 7.38 8.10 -11.52
CA GLY A 90 7.69 8.90 -12.70
C GLY A 90 6.79 8.56 -13.90
N LEU A 91 6.60 7.27 -14.18
CA LEU A 91 5.70 6.80 -15.24
C LEU A 91 4.23 7.18 -14.95
N GLY A 92 3.79 7.09 -13.70
CA GLY A 92 2.45 7.52 -13.28
C GLY A 92 2.23 9.01 -13.54
N LEU A 93 3.20 9.84 -13.17
CA LEU A 93 3.16 11.28 -13.42
C LEU A 93 3.15 11.60 -14.93
N LEU A 94 4.04 10.97 -15.70
CA LEU A 94 4.10 11.13 -17.15
C LEU A 94 2.81 10.67 -17.84
N ASN A 95 2.21 9.58 -17.38
CA ASN A 95 0.95 9.08 -17.93
C ASN A 95 -0.20 10.07 -17.68
N LEU A 96 -0.33 10.61 -16.46
CA LEU A 96 -1.32 11.64 -16.14
C LEU A 96 -1.09 12.92 -16.94
N ALA A 97 0.16 13.38 -17.02
CA ALA A 97 0.52 14.54 -17.82
C ALA A 97 0.24 14.33 -19.31
N ALA A 98 0.51 13.14 -19.86
CA ALA A 98 0.21 12.82 -21.25
C ALA A 98 -1.31 12.78 -21.52
N LEU A 99 -2.09 12.21 -20.60
CA LEU A 99 -3.55 12.14 -20.71
C LEU A 99 -4.18 13.54 -20.69
N HIS A 100 -3.86 14.36 -19.69
CA HIS A 100 -4.38 15.72 -19.57
C HIS A 100 -3.78 16.66 -20.63
N GLY A 101 -2.51 16.47 -20.98
CA GLY A 101 -1.83 17.25 -22.02
C GLY A 101 -2.46 17.07 -23.40
N ARG A 102 -2.79 15.83 -23.78
CA ARG A 102 -3.50 15.57 -25.05
C ARG A 102 -4.89 16.21 -25.07
N THR A 103 -5.61 16.20 -23.95
CA THR A 103 -6.93 16.83 -23.82
C THR A 103 -6.83 18.35 -23.95
N LEU A 104 -5.83 18.96 -23.32
CA LEU A 104 -5.58 20.40 -23.35
C LEU A 104 -5.15 20.86 -24.76
N LEU A 105 -4.16 20.19 -25.36
CA LEU A 105 -3.63 20.56 -26.69
C LEU A 105 -4.65 20.36 -27.82
N ARG A 106 -5.53 19.37 -27.70
CA ARG A 106 -6.55 19.07 -28.72
C ARG A 106 -7.90 19.72 -28.45
N GLY A 107 -8.02 20.57 -27.42
CA GLY A 107 -9.26 21.26 -27.08
C GLY A 107 -10.45 20.32 -26.81
N ARG A 108 -10.21 19.14 -26.25
CA ARG A 108 -11.26 18.15 -26.00
C ARG A 108 -12.21 18.60 -24.88
N PRO A 109 -13.46 18.11 -24.83
CA PRO A 109 -14.39 18.43 -23.74
C PRO A 109 -13.74 18.08 -22.38
N GLY A 110 -13.78 19.03 -21.44
CA GLY A 110 -13.08 18.93 -20.15
C GLY A 110 -11.66 19.51 -20.12
N TRP A 111 -11.25 20.31 -21.12
CA TRP A 111 -9.94 20.97 -21.15
C TRP A 111 -9.66 21.83 -19.90
N VAL A 112 -10.69 22.46 -19.33
CA VAL A 112 -10.56 23.30 -18.12
C VAL A 112 -10.04 22.49 -16.94
N ASN A 113 -10.54 21.26 -16.74
CA ASN A 113 -10.07 20.37 -15.69
C ASN A 113 -8.61 19.96 -15.91
N SER A 114 -8.21 19.79 -17.17
CA SER A 114 -6.82 19.48 -17.53
C SER A 114 -5.89 20.67 -17.29
N LEU A 115 -6.36 21.90 -17.53
CA LEU A 115 -5.62 23.11 -17.17
C LEU A 115 -5.47 23.23 -15.64
N ALA A 116 -6.56 23.03 -14.90
CA ALA A 116 -6.55 23.05 -13.43
C ALA A 116 -5.57 22.01 -12.87
N PHE A 117 -5.52 20.82 -13.45
CA PHE A 117 -4.53 19.78 -13.10
C PHE A 117 -3.10 20.29 -13.22
N PHE A 118 -2.71 20.86 -14.37
CA PHE A 118 -1.34 21.34 -14.56
C PHE A 118 -1.00 22.52 -13.65
N VAL A 119 -1.92 23.47 -13.47
CA VAL A 119 -1.73 24.60 -12.56
C VAL A 119 -1.56 24.13 -11.12
N ALA A 120 -2.40 23.22 -10.64
CA ALA A 120 -2.30 22.66 -9.30
C ALA A 120 -1.02 21.84 -9.11
N MET A 121 -0.64 21.03 -10.09
CA MET A 121 0.58 20.23 -10.07
C MET A 121 1.83 21.12 -9.99
N VAL A 122 1.98 22.07 -10.91
CA VAL A 122 3.12 23.01 -10.92
C VAL A 122 3.12 23.89 -9.68
N GLY A 123 1.97 24.44 -9.31
CA GLY A 123 1.83 25.29 -8.12
C GLY A 123 2.23 24.56 -6.84
N MET A 124 1.76 23.32 -6.66
CA MET A 124 2.09 22.50 -5.50
C MET A 124 3.55 22.06 -5.49
N THR A 125 4.13 21.66 -6.63
CA THR A 125 5.55 21.29 -6.72
C THR A 125 6.46 22.47 -6.42
N VAL A 126 6.21 23.63 -7.03
CA VAL A 126 7.02 24.85 -6.80
C VAL A 126 6.86 25.32 -5.35
N ALA A 127 5.64 25.41 -4.84
CA ALA A 127 5.40 25.86 -3.47
C ALA A 127 6.02 24.89 -2.46
N GLY A 128 5.84 23.57 -2.64
CA GLY A 128 6.38 22.55 -1.73
C GLY A 128 7.90 22.47 -1.72
N LEU A 129 8.57 22.57 -2.87
CA LEU A 129 10.04 22.51 -2.95
C LEU A 129 10.70 23.79 -2.40
N PHE A 130 10.09 24.95 -2.62
CA PHE A 130 10.71 26.25 -2.34
C PHE A 130 10.08 27.00 -1.16
N GLN A 131 9.16 26.39 -0.40
CA GLN A 131 8.53 27.01 0.78
C GLN A 131 9.52 27.50 1.84
N ALA A 132 10.72 26.92 1.90
CA ALA A 132 11.76 27.33 2.84
C ALA A 132 12.37 28.69 2.46
N ASN A 133 12.37 29.03 1.16
CA ASN A 133 13.11 30.16 0.62
C ASN A 133 12.29 31.46 0.55
N SER A 134 10.96 31.38 0.64
CA SER A 134 10.08 32.56 0.56
C SER A 134 8.85 32.41 1.45
N PRO A 135 8.46 33.46 2.20
CA PRO A 135 7.24 33.46 3.00
C PRO A 135 5.99 33.34 2.13
N THR A 136 5.99 33.89 0.91
CA THR A 136 4.86 33.78 -0.04
C THR A 136 4.64 32.34 -0.46
N LEU A 137 5.71 31.62 -0.83
CA LEU A 137 5.62 30.21 -1.26
C LEU A 137 5.18 29.31 -0.11
N ARG A 138 5.57 29.64 1.13
CA ARG A 138 5.06 28.95 2.33
C ARG A 138 3.56 29.12 2.49
N THR A 139 3.04 30.35 2.31
CA THR A 139 1.59 30.60 2.36
C THR A 139 0.86 29.87 1.25
N VAL A 140 1.38 29.90 0.02
CA VAL A 140 0.79 29.17 -1.11
C VAL A 140 0.80 27.66 -0.84
N HIS A 141 1.91 27.09 -0.35
CA HIS A 141 1.97 25.68 0.03
C HIS A 141 0.94 25.36 1.10
N ARG A 142 0.81 26.20 2.14
CA ARG A 142 -0.17 26.01 3.20
C ARG A 142 -1.61 25.98 2.66
N LEU A 143 -1.94 26.93 1.78
CA LEU A 143 -3.27 26.99 1.16
C LEU A 143 -3.55 25.76 0.28
N LEU A 144 -2.59 25.35 -0.55
CA LEU A 144 -2.76 24.19 -1.44
C LEU A 144 -2.76 22.86 -0.68
N PHE A 145 -1.91 22.71 0.33
CA PHE A 145 -1.75 21.46 1.07
C PHE A 145 -2.76 21.32 2.21
N GLU A 146 -2.75 22.24 3.17
CA GLU A 146 -3.63 22.20 4.35
C GLU A 146 -5.04 22.69 4.02
N GLY A 147 -5.16 23.67 3.12
CA GLY A 147 -6.45 24.28 2.77
C GLY A 147 -7.25 23.51 1.71
N LEU A 148 -6.58 22.80 0.81
CA LEU A 148 -7.23 22.11 -0.31
C LEU A 148 -6.99 20.61 -0.31
N TYR A 149 -5.73 20.16 -0.37
CA TYR A 149 -5.41 18.73 -0.50
C TYR A 149 -5.87 17.91 0.71
N GLN A 150 -5.56 18.35 1.94
CA GLN A 150 -5.95 17.63 3.15
C GLN A 150 -7.47 17.52 3.34
N PRO A 151 -8.28 18.60 3.21
CA PRO A 151 -9.73 18.50 3.35
C PRO A 151 -10.39 17.67 2.24
N LEU A 152 -9.87 17.73 1.00
CA LEU A 152 -10.33 16.85 -0.08
C LEU A 152 -10.01 15.38 0.22
N GLY A 153 -8.84 15.08 0.76
CA GLY A 153 -8.51 13.74 1.24
C GLY A 153 -9.45 13.30 2.37
N ALA A 154 -9.66 14.16 3.36
CA ALA A 154 -10.54 13.91 4.50
C ALA A 154 -12.01 13.70 4.07
N SER A 155 -12.49 14.39 3.03
CA SER A 155 -13.85 14.19 2.52
C SER A 155 -14.01 12.82 1.86
N VAL A 156 -13.03 12.38 1.07
CA VAL A 156 -13.02 11.03 0.48
C VAL A 156 -12.97 9.97 1.58
N PHE A 157 -12.10 10.14 2.59
CA PHE A 157 -12.04 9.22 3.73
C PHE A 157 -13.32 9.22 4.57
N SER A 158 -13.95 10.38 4.76
CA SER A 158 -15.23 10.50 5.49
C SER A 158 -16.36 9.76 4.75
N ILE A 159 -16.45 9.94 3.43
CA ILE A 159 -17.42 9.21 2.59
C ILE A 159 -17.14 7.71 2.65
N LEU A 160 -15.88 7.29 2.57
CA LEU A 160 -15.49 5.89 2.70
C LEU A 160 -15.87 5.31 4.08
N ALA A 161 -15.57 6.04 5.16
CA ALA A 161 -15.92 5.65 6.52
C ALA A 161 -17.44 5.56 6.71
N PHE A 162 -18.21 6.50 6.16
CA PHE A 162 -19.67 6.46 6.14
C PHE A 162 -20.19 5.22 5.42
N PHE A 163 -19.66 4.88 4.25
CA PHE A 163 -20.07 3.68 3.51
C PHE A 163 -19.71 2.38 4.23
N ILE A 164 -18.50 2.28 4.78
CA ILE A 164 -18.07 1.13 5.59
C ILE A 164 -18.99 0.97 6.80
N THR A 165 -19.25 2.07 7.53
CA THR A 165 -20.11 2.06 8.73
C THR A 165 -21.54 1.68 8.38
N THR A 166 -22.09 2.21 7.29
CA THR A 166 -23.45 1.88 6.81
C THR A 166 -23.56 0.41 6.40
N ALA A 167 -22.55 -0.11 5.70
CA ALA A 167 -22.50 -1.52 5.31
C ALA A 167 -22.35 -2.45 6.53
N ALA A 168 -21.45 -2.09 7.46
CA ALA A 168 -21.24 -2.83 8.70
C ALA A 168 -22.48 -2.80 9.60
N TYR A 169 -23.13 -1.65 9.77
CA TYR A 169 -24.39 -1.54 10.50
C TYR A 169 -25.49 -2.42 9.90
N ARG A 170 -25.64 -2.43 8.57
CA ARG A 170 -26.58 -3.31 7.88
C ARG A 170 -26.23 -4.80 8.07
N ALA A 171 -24.95 -5.15 8.12
CA ALA A 171 -24.48 -6.52 8.36
C ALA A 171 -24.63 -6.95 9.84
N PHE A 172 -24.46 -6.02 10.80
CA PHE A 172 -24.53 -6.29 12.24
C PHE A 172 -25.96 -6.18 12.82
N ARG A 173 -26.83 -5.36 12.23
CA ARG A 173 -28.20 -5.13 12.74
C ARG A 173 -29.12 -6.35 12.58
N ILE A 174 -28.72 -7.43 11.89
CA ILE A 174 -29.66 -8.51 11.54
C ILE A 174 -29.04 -9.92 11.69
N ARG A 175 -29.52 -10.63 12.75
CA ARG A 175 -29.81 -12.08 12.87
C ARG A 175 -28.84 -13.12 13.47
N SER A 176 -27.57 -12.86 13.80
CA SER A 176 -26.70 -13.92 14.33
C SER A 176 -25.99 -13.59 15.64
N GLY A 177 -25.77 -14.60 16.48
CA GLY A 177 -24.95 -14.47 17.69
C GLY A 177 -23.51 -14.06 17.40
N GLU A 178 -23.01 -14.37 16.21
CA GLU A 178 -21.70 -13.94 15.71
C GLU A 178 -21.62 -12.41 15.55
N ALA A 179 -22.66 -11.77 15.01
CA ALA A 179 -22.71 -10.32 14.85
C ALA A 179 -22.74 -9.61 16.21
N THR A 180 -23.45 -10.16 17.20
CA THR A 180 -23.46 -9.65 18.57
C THR A 180 -22.09 -9.76 19.23
N LEU A 181 -21.40 -10.88 19.04
CA LEU A 181 -20.04 -11.07 19.55
C LEU A 181 -19.07 -10.03 18.96
N MET A 182 -19.15 -9.80 17.66
CA MET A 182 -18.34 -8.78 16.98
C MET A 182 -18.64 -7.36 17.48
N MET A 183 -19.93 -7.04 17.71
CA MET A 183 -20.33 -5.75 18.27
C MET A 183 -19.82 -5.56 19.69
N ALA A 184 -19.91 -6.58 20.55
CA ALA A 184 -19.39 -6.53 21.91
C ALA A 184 -17.86 -6.36 21.93
N ALA A 185 -17.15 -7.10 21.07
CA ALA A 185 -15.70 -6.97 20.88
C ALA A 185 -15.31 -5.54 20.44
N ALA A 186 -16.01 -4.99 19.45
CA ALA A 186 -15.78 -3.62 19.00
C ALA A 186 -16.08 -2.58 20.09
N PHE A 187 -17.15 -2.77 20.87
CA PHE A 187 -17.49 -1.90 22.00
C PHE A 187 -16.40 -1.89 23.08
N ILE A 188 -15.87 -3.07 23.46
CA ILE A 188 -14.77 -3.19 24.43
C ILE A 188 -13.53 -2.42 23.94
N VAL A 189 -13.16 -2.61 22.68
CA VAL A 189 -12.03 -1.89 22.06
C VAL A 189 -12.23 -0.38 22.08
N MET A 190 -13.41 0.10 21.70
CA MET A 190 -13.70 1.52 21.68
C MET A 190 -13.67 2.11 23.10
N MET A 191 -14.18 1.37 24.09
CA MET A 191 -14.13 1.78 25.49
C MET A 191 -12.71 1.87 26.03
N ALA A 192 -11.80 0.96 25.64
CA ALA A 192 -10.41 1.01 26.06
C ALA A 192 -9.66 2.28 25.59
N GLN A 193 -10.12 2.93 24.51
CA GLN A 193 -9.51 4.15 23.97
C GLN A 193 -10.05 5.43 24.64
N VAL A 194 -11.09 5.34 25.47
CA VAL A 194 -11.73 6.48 26.12
C VAL A 194 -11.34 6.50 27.61
N PRO A 195 -10.91 7.65 28.18
CA PRO A 195 -10.54 7.73 29.60
C PRO A 195 -11.62 7.21 30.56
N MET A 196 -12.89 7.49 30.27
CA MET A 196 -14.04 6.98 31.04
C MET A 196 -14.12 5.44 31.06
N GLY A 197 -13.70 4.78 29.98
CA GLY A 197 -13.71 3.32 29.91
C GLY A 197 -12.64 2.67 30.77
N MET A 198 -11.49 3.32 30.94
CA MET A 198 -10.45 2.85 31.87
C MET A 198 -10.90 2.97 33.33
N MET A 199 -11.55 4.09 33.68
CA MET A 199 -12.08 4.34 35.04
C MET A 199 -13.08 3.27 35.50
N LEU A 200 -13.82 2.65 34.58
CA LEU A 200 -14.77 1.57 34.89
C LEU A 200 -14.10 0.31 35.45
N THR A 201 -12.83 0.05 35.10
CA THR A 201 -12.07 -1.13 35.54
C THR A 201 -10.89 -0.80 36.45
N ASP A 202 -10.73 0.46 36.86
CA ASP A 202 -9.64 0.87 37.73
C ASP A 202 -9.68 0.28 39.14
N TRP A 203 -10.86 -0.15 39.59
CA TRP A 203 -11.04 -0.87 40.86
C TRP A 203 -10.49 -2.30 40.83
N LEU A 204 -10.17 -2.86 39.64
CA LEU A 204 -9.54 -4.17 39.50
C LEU A 204 -8.02 -4.07 39.75
N PRO A 205 -7.43 -5.05 40.44
CA PRO A 205 -6.00 -5.05 40.75
C PRO A 205 -5.16 -5.07 39.46
N THR A 206 -4.03 -4.38 39.49
CA THR A 206 -3.09 -4.28 38.37
C THR A 206 -2.23 -5.53 38.17
N GLN A 207 -2.21 -6.43 39.15
CA GLN A 207 -1.40 -7.65 39.15
C GLN A 207 -2.26 -8.86 39.56
N GLY A 208 -1.91 -10.03 39.01
CA GLY A 208 -2.65 -11.29 39.23
C GLY A 208 -3.67 -11.59 38.13
N TRP A 209 -4.39 -12.71 38.28
CA TRP A 209 -5.32 -13.21 37.25
C TRP A 209 -6.52 -12.27 37.00
N LEU A 210 -6.91 -11.47 37.99
CA LEU A 210 -7.99 -10.49 37.85
C LEU A 210 -7.60 -9.30 36.95
N ALA A 211 -6.30 -9.04 36.78
CA ALA A 211 -5.81 -7.97 35.91
C ALA A 211 -6.13 -8.22 34.42
N TYR A 212 -6.30 -9.48 34.02
CA TYR A 212 -6.68 -9.84 32.64
C TYR A 212 -8.11 -9.39 32.26
N PHE A 213 -8.97 -9.12 33.25
CA PHE A 213 -10.35 -8.67 33.02
C PHE A 213 -10.49 -7.15 32.93
N ARG A 214 -9.40 -6.40 33.13
CA ARG A 214 -9.38 -4.97 32.87
C ARG A 214 -9.61 -4.68 31.38
N ILE A 215 -10.38 -3.64 31.06
CA ILE A 215 -10.83 -3.36 29.69
C ILE A 215 -9.65 -3.17 28.73
N GLU A 216 -8.57 -2.57 29.23
CA GLU A 216 -7.35 -2.28 28.47
C GLU A 216 -6.64 -3.58 28.05
N GLN A 217 -6.56 -4.56 28.95
CA GLN A 217 -5.92 -5.86 28.74
C GLN A 217 -6.74 -6.75 27.83
N VAL A 218 -8.07 -6.74 27.98
CA VAL A 218 -8.97 -7.47 27.07
C VAL A 218 -8.91 -6.88 25.65
N SER A 219 -8.89 -5.55 25.53
CA SER A 219 -8.74 -4.87 24.24
C SER A 219 -7.37 -5.17 23.60
N ASP A 220 -6.29 -5.15 24.39
CA ASP A 220 -4.95 -5.49 23.91
C ASP A 220 -4.89 -6.93 23.41
N TRP A 221 -5.44 -7.90 24.15
CA TRP A 221 -5.51 -9.29 23.71
C TRP A 221 -6.30 -9.46 22.40
N LEU A 222 -7.45 -8.80 22.29
CA LEU A 222 -8.27 -8.81 21.09
C LEU A 222 -7.51 -8.22 19.88
N MET A 223 -6.74 -7.16 20.10
CA MET A 223 -5.96 -6.49 19.05
C MET A 223 -4.69 -7.23 18.65
N THR A 224 -3.99 -7.84 19.59
CA THR A 224 -2.67 -8.47 19.36
C THR A 224 -2.78 -9.92 18.92
N VAL A 225 -3.81 -10.65 19.37
CA VAL A 225 -3.99 -12.07 19.04
C VAL A 225 -5.00 -12.23 17.92
N LEU A 226 -6.26 -11.85 18.15
CA LEU A 226 -7.35 -12.11 17.20
C LEU A 226 -7.27 -11.22 15.96
N ASN A 227 -7.12 -9.90 16.14
CA ASN A 227 -7.02 -8.97 15.02
C ASN A 227 -5.76 -9.21 14.18
N MET A 228 -4.60 -9.51 14.79
CA MET A 228 -3.39 -9.82 14.02
C MET A 228 -3.53 -11.11 13.19
N ALA A 229 -4.20 -12.14 13.70
CA ALA A 229 -4.50 -13.34 12.93
C ALA A 229 -5.39 -13.01 11.71
N ALA A 230 -6.44 -12.22 11.91
CA ALA A 230 -7.34 -11.78 10.84
C ALA A 230 -6.62 -10.90 9.80
N LEU A 231 -5.82 -9.92 10.23
CA LEU A 231 -5.05 -9.06 9.34
C LEU A 231 -4.05 -9.85 8.48
N ARG A 232 -3.40 -10.87 9.04
CA ARG A 232 -2.52 -11.77 8.27
C ARG A 232 -3.30 -12.54 7.21
N ALA A 233 -4.48 -13.08 7.56
CA ALA A 233 -5.34 -13.78 6.61
C ALA A 233 -5.83 -12.85 5.48
N VAL A 234 -6.24 -11.63 5.82
CA VAL A 234 -6.62 -10.60 4.83
C VAL A 234 -5.44 -10.24 3.95
N GLY A 235 -4.25 -10.01 4.51
CA GLY A 235 -3.03 -9.71 3.76
C GLY A 235 -2.68 -10.82 2.77
N PHE A 236 -2.79 -12.08 3.20
CA PHE A 236 -2.61 -13.24 2.33
C PHE A 236 -3.67 -13.29 1.21
N GLY A 237 -4.94 -13.07 1.54
CA GLY A 237 -6.04 -13.02 0.57
C GLY A 237 -5.88 -11.90 -0.47
N ILE A 238 -5.47 -10.70 -0.04
CA ILE A 238 -5.13 -9.59 -0.93
C ILE A 238 -3.95 -9.96 -1.82
N GLY A 239 -2.92 -10.61 -1.26
CA GLY A 239 -1.77 -11.11 -2.01
C GLY A 239 -2.19 -12.06 -3.14
N ILE A 240 -2.97 -13.09 -2.82
CA ILE A 240 -3.50 -14.04 -3.83
C ILE A 240 -4.42 -13.33 -4.84
N GLY A 241 -5.31 -12.46 -4.38
CA GLY A 241 -6.22 -11.70 -5.26
C GLY A 241 -5.46 -10.80 -6.24
N GLY A 242 -4.40 -10.14 -5.77
CA GLY A 242 -3.49 -9.37 -6.60
C GLY A 242 -2.76 -10.23 -7.63
N LEU A 243 -2.28 -11.41 -7.25
CA LEU A 243 -1.69 -12.38 -8.17
C LEU A 243 -2.69 -12.89 -9.22
N ALA A 244 -3.93 -13.15 -8.81
CA ALA A 244 -4.99 -13.60 -9.72
C ALA A 244 -5.37 -12.51 -10.72
N MET A 245 -5.50 -11.26 -10.27
CA MET A 245 -5.78 -10.11 -11.15
C MET A 245 -4.62 -9.80 -12.08
N SER A 246 -3.38 -9.82 -11.59
CA SER A 246 -2.21 -9.62 -12.45
C SER A 246 -2.10 -10.72 -13.51
N LEU A 247 -2.34 -11.98 -13.12
CA LEU A 247 -2.41 -13.09 -14.07
C LEU A 247 -3.52 -12.87 -15.09
N ARG A 248 -4.72 -12.44 -14.67
CA ARG A 248 -5.85 -12.17 -15.59
C ARG A 248 -5.53 -11.11 -16.63
N VAL A 249 -5.01 -9.95 -16.20
CA VAL A 249 -4.57 -8.85 -17.08
C VAL A 249 -3.52 -9.37 -18.06
N TRP A 250 -2.58 -10.13 -17.54
CA TRP A 250 -1.41 -10.58 -18.28
C TRP A 250 -1.66 -11.72 -19.27
N LEU A 251 -2.63 -12.58 -18.97
CA LEU A 251 -3.18 -13.54 -19.91
C LEU A 251 -4.08 -12.88 -20.97
N SER A 252 -4.28 -11.55 -20.88
CA SER A 252 -5.23 -10.81 -21.71
C SER A 252 -6.63 -11.43 -21.65
N LEU A 253 -6.99 -12.01 -20.50
CA LEU A 253 -8.32 -12.58 -20.26
C LEU A 253 -9.36 -11.49 -20.03
N GLU A 254 -8.90 -10.26 -19.78
CA GLU A 254 -9.71 -9.05 -19.94
C GLU A 254 -9.95 -8.83 -21.43
N LYS A 255 -10.91 -9.57 -22.00
CA LYS A 255 -11.43 -9.30 -23.33
C LYS A 255 -11.96 -7.87 -23.33
N GLY A 256 -11.29 -6.98 -24.04
CA GLY A 256 -11.69 -5.58 -24.08
C GLY A 256 -13.09 -5.44 -24.69
N THR A 257 -14.05 -5.06 -23.86
CA THR A 257 -15.37 -4.55 -24.30
C THR A 257 -15.24 -3.32 -25.22
N TYR A 258 -14.03 -2.75 -25.34
CA TYR A 258 -13.72 -1.56 -26.13
C TYR A 258 -13.04 -1.82 -27.48
N PHE A 259 -12.66 -3.06 -27.83
CA PHE A 259 -12.06 -3.34 -29.15
C PHE A 259 -13.09 -3.62 -30.26
N GLY A 260 -14.39 -3.53 -29.97
CA GLY A 260 -15.47 -3.82 -30.92
C GLY A 260 -16.18 -2.59 -31.50
N LYS A 261 -15.64 -1.37 -31.38
CA LYS A 261 -16.37 -0.16 -31.80
C LYS A 261 -15.67 0.76 -32.80
N GLU A 262 -14.65 0.27 -33.51
CA GLU A 262 -14.20 0.87 -34.77
C GLU A 262 -13.76 -0.24 -35.73
N MET A 263 -14.73 -0.76 -36.49
CA MET A 263 -14.58 -1.11 -37.91
C MET A 263 -15.84 -0.61 -38.62
#